data_AF-A0A6G2QPE5-F1
#
_entry.id   AF-A0A6G2QPE5-F1
#
_cell.length_a   1.000
_cell.length_b   1.000
_cell.length_c   1.000
_cell.angle_alpha   90.00
_cell.angle_beta   90.00
_cell.angle_gamma   90.00
#
_symmetry.space_group_name_H-M   'P 1'
#
loop_
_entity.id
_entity.type
_entity.pdbx_description
1 polymer ?
#
loop_
_entity_poly.entity_id
_entity_poly.type
_entity_poly.pdbx_seq_one_letter_code
_entity_poly.pdbx_strand_id
1 'polypeptide(L)'
;GVAALAAAGCAGLLGTVLLAGLLRHPSVSESVQDLLTDHFARPDRERPWEEFLQLQGNFWMEWLRRQLWEPLFVAALAAGALGARRRPAFGAFLVAAACTGILNQAGHPDINIWGDRLITLAWLLPVLGVPLLLEPVARRVVVPVQATAVGVPS
;
A
#
# COMPACT_ATOMS: atom_id res chain seq x y z
N GLY A 1 15.00 16.84 5.32
CA GLY A 1 14.92 16.20 3.98
C GLY A 1 14.40 14.78 4.10
N VAL A 2 14.09 14.11 2.97
CA VAL A 2 13.48 12.76 2.94
C VAL A 2 14.29 11.74 3.76
N ALA A 3 15.62 11.74 3.66
CA ALA A 3 16.49 10.85 4.44
C ALA A 3 16.37 11.07 5.96
N ALA A 4 16.25 12.33 6.41
CA ALA A 4 16.07 12.64 7.84
C ALA A 4 14.71 12.16 8.36
N LEU A 5 13.65 12.28 7.55
CA LEU A 5 12.32 11.78 7.90
C LEU A 5 12.29 10.24 7.92
N ALA A 6 12.96 9.59 6.97
CA ALA A 6 13.11 8.14 6.98
C ALA A 6 13.88 7.66 8.21
N ALA A 7 15.00 8.31 8.55
CA ALA A 7 15.78 7.98 9.74
C ALA A 7 14.97 8.19 11.03
N ALA A 8 14.25 9.31 11.14
CA ALA A 8 13.37 9.57 12.29
C ALA A 8 12.23 8.55 12.39
N GLY A 9 11.63 8.17 11.25
CA GLY A 9 10.60 7.13 11.18
C GLY A 9 11.13 5.76 11.63
N CYS A 10 12.30 5.35 11.12
CA CYS A 10 12.95 4.10 11.54
C CYS A 10 13.31 4.11 13.03
N ALA A 11 13.85 5.22 13.52
CA ALA A 11 14.17 5.38 14.94
C ALA A 11 12.90 5.33 15.81
N GLY A 12 11.82 5.96 15.38
CA GLY A 12 10.52 5.89 16.04
C GLY A 12 9.94 4.47 16.07
N LEU A 13 9.99 3.75 14.95
CA LEU A 13 9.57 2.35 14.86
C LEU A 13 10.36 1.46 15.84
N LEU A 14 11.69 1.51 15.76
CA LEU A 14 12.58 0.74 16.64
C LEU A 14 12.38 1.12 18.10
N GLY A 15 12.30 2.43 18.40
CA GLY A 15 12.04 2.94 19.74
C GLY A 15 10.71 2.45 20.30
N THR A 16 9.66 2.37 19.46
CA THR A 16 8.33 1.86 19.85
C THR A 16 8.39 0.38 20.19
N VAL A 17 9.04 -0.43 19.34
CA VAL A 17 9.22 -1.88 19.57
C VAL A 17 10.03 -2.13 20.85
N LEU A 18 11.13 -1.39 21.04
CA LEU A 18 11.96 -1.50 22.24
C LEU A 18 11.20 -1.09 23.49
N LEU A 19 10.47 0.03 23.44
CA LEU A 19 9.69 0.53 24.57
C LEU A 19 8.54 -0.43 24.93
N ALA A 20 7.86 -0.99 23.92
CA ALA A 20 6.83 -2.00 24.13
C ALA A 20 7.40 -3.25 24.83
N GLY A 21 8.58 -3.72 24.42
CA GLY A 21 9.29 -4.82 25.08
C GLY A 21 9.67 -4.49 26.53
N LEU A 22 10.22 -3.29 26.77
CA LEU A 22 10.58 -2.79 28.11
C LEU A 22 9.36 -2.70 29.04
N LEU A 23 8.23 -2.25 28.52
CA LEU A 23 6.98 -2.11 29.26
C LEU A 23 6.20 -3.43 29.39
N ARG A 24 6.70 -4.53 28.80
CA ARG A 24 6.00 -5.82 28.71
C ARG A 24 4.59 -5.68 28.16
N HIS A 25 4.43 -4.80 27.18
CA HIS A 25 3.19 -4.74 26.40
C HIS A 25 3.01 -6.02 25.59
N PRO A 26 1.76 -6.33 25.20
CA PRO A 26 1.44 -7.48 24.36
C PRO A 26 2.40 -7.60 23.19
N SER A 27 3.01 -8.78 23.06
CA SER A 27 3.97 -9.03 22.00
C SER A 27 3.26 -9.23 20.66
N VAL A 28 4.02 -9.08 19.56
CA VAL A 28 3.49 -9.41 18.22
C VAL A 28 2.98 -10.85 18.15
N SER A 29 3.58 -11.78 18.92
CA SER A 29 3.12 -13.16 19.00
C SER A 29 1.73 -13.29 19.63
N GLU A 30 1.38 -12.44 20.60
CA GLU A 30 0.02 -12.41 21.17
C GLU A 30 -0.99 -11.87 20.16
N SER A 31 -0.61 -10.88 19.34
CA SER A 31 -1.47 -10.41 18.24
C SER A 31 -1.71 -11.49 17.18
N VAL A 32 -0.71 -12.33 16.88
CA VAL A 32 -0.90 -13.46 15.97
C VAL A 32 -1.80 -14.52 16.59
N GLN A 33 -1.66 -14.80 17.89
CA GLN A 33 -2.60 -15.69 18.59
C GLN A 33 -4.01 -15.15 18.57
N ASP A 34 -4.23 -13.88 18.92
CA ASP A 34 -5.54 -13.20 18.87
C ASP A 34 -6.20 -13.38 17.49
N LEU A 35 -5.45 -13.13 16.42
CA LEU A 35 -5.93 -13.29 15.04
C LEU A 35 -6.32 -14.76 14.73
N LEU A 36 -5.46 -15.73 15.05
CA LEU A 36 -5.67 -17.15 14.70
C LEU A 36 -6.71 -17.85 15.57
N THR A 37 -6.94 -17.33 16.77
CA THR A 37 -7.89 -17.88 17.75
C THR A 37 -9.27 -17.23 17.67
N ASP A 38 -9.50 -16.33 16.70
CA ASP A 38 -10.74 -15.57 16.57
C ASP A 38 -11.02 -14.76 17.85
N HIS A 39 -10.07 -13.88 18.17
CA HIS A 39 -10.05 -13.06 19.39
C HIS A 39 -10.09 -13.87 20.69
N PHE A 40 -9.25 -14.90 20.78
CA PHE A 40 -9.18 -15.85 21.90
C PHE A 40 -10.49 -16.61 22.18
N ALA A 41 -11.43 -16.66 21.21
CA ALA A 41 -12.62 -17.49 21.30
C ALA A 41 -12.32 -18.99 21.18
N ARG A 42 -11.11 -19.35 20.71
CA ARG A 42 -10.63 -20.72 20.53
C ARG A 42 -9.33 -20.94 21.32
N PRO A 43 -8.98 -22.21 21.64
CA PRO A 43 -7.71 -22.53 22.29
C PRO A 43 -6.50 -22.00 21.50
N ASP A 44 -5.47 -21.62 22.24
CA ASP A 44 -4.18 -21.15 21.70
C ASP A 44 -3.57 -22.15 20.72
N ARG A 45 -2.92 -21.63 19.69
CA ARG A 45 -2.20 -22.44 18.71
C ARG A 45 -0.81 -22.80 19.21
N GLU A 46 -0.38 -24.05 18.97
CA GLU A 46 0.95 -24.49 19.37
C GLU A 46 2.06 -23.81 18.53
N ARG A 47 1.77 -23.52 17.24
CA ARG A 47 2.74 -22.98 16.28
C ARG A 47 2.16 -21.78 15.50
N PRO A 48 1.80 -20.68 16.18
CA PRO A 48 1.04 -19.58 15.60
C PRO A 48 1.73 -18.92 14.40
N TRP A 49 3.05 -18.74 14.46
CA TRP A 49 3.79 -18.11 13.37
C TRP A 49 3.84 -18.95 12.10
N GLU A 50 3.91 -20.27 12.22
CA GLU A 50 3.95 -21.15 11.06
C GLU A 50 2.59 -21.22 10.38
N GLU A 51 1.52 -21.36 11.17
CA GLU A 51 0.14 -21.30 10.68
C GLU A 51 -0.12 -19.96 9.99
N PHE A 52 0.31 -18.85 10.58
CA PHE A 52 0.18 -17.52 9.96
C PHE A 52 0.95 -17.40 8.64
N LEU A 53 2.21 -17.83 8.58
CA LEU A 53 3.01 -17.76 7.35
C LEU A 53 2.44 -18.66 6.24
N GLN A 54 1.86 -19.81 6.60
CA GLN A 54 1.16 -20.67 5.65
C GLN A 54 -0.10 -19.97 5.10
N LEU A 55 -0.90 -19.33 5.95
CA LEU A 55 -2.06 -18.55 5.51
C LEU A 55 -1.65 -17.38 4.59
N GLN A 56 -0.57 -16.70 4.93
CA GLN A 56 0.01 -15.65 4.08
C GLN A 56 0.42 -16.16 2.71
N GLY A 57 1.13 -17.28 2.66
CA GLY A 57 1.53 -17.90 1.40
C GLY A 57 0.32 -18.22 0.51
N ASN A 58 -0.68 -18.89 1.08
CA ASN A 58 -1.92 -19.22 0.37
C ASN A 58 -2.66 -17.97 -0.12
N PHE A 59 -2.77 -16.95 0.73
CA PHE A 59 -3.41 -15.67 0.40
C PHE A 59 -2.70 -14.99 -0.78
N TRP A 60 -1.38 -14.77 -0.71
CA TRP A 60 -0.64 -14.04 -1.74
C TRP A 60 -0.59 -14.79 -3.07
N MET A 61 -0.52 -16.12 -3.04
CA MET A 61 -0.60 -16.94 -4.26
C MET A 61 -1.96 -16.79 -4.94
N GLU A 62 -3.05 -16.92 -4.18
CA GLU A 62 -4.40 -16.80 -4.72
C GLU A 62 -4.72 -15.35 -5.15
N TRP A 63 -4.26 -14.36 -4.40
CA TRP A 63 -4.36 -12.95 -4.77
C TRP A 63 -3.66 -12.68 -6.10
N LEU A 64 -2.41 -13.14 -6.26
CA LEU A 64 -1.67 -12.98 -7.51
C LEU A 64 -2.37 -13.69 -8.67
N ARG A 65 -2.90 -14.89 -8.44
CA ARG A 65 -3.70 -15.62 -9.44
C ARG A 65 -4.89 -14.77 -9.90
N ARG A 66 -5.62 -14.11 -9.00
CA ARG A 66 -6.74 -13.22 -9.35
C ARG A 66 -6.28 -11.99 -10.10
N GLN A 67 -5.18 -11.37 -9.70
CA GLN A 67 -4.62 -10.22 -10.41
C GLN A 67 -4.16 -10.56 -11.83
N LEU A 68 -3.81 -11.81 -12.12
CA LEU A 68 -3.53 -12.23 -13.50
C LEU A 68 -4.79 -12.30 -14.37
N TRP A 69 -5.96 -12.55 -13.78
CA TRP A 69 -7.25 -12.51 -14.47
C TRP A 69 -7.83 -11.09 -14.55
N GLU A 70 -7.57 -10.26 -13.55
CA GLU A 70 -8.05 -8.86 -13.46
C GLU A 70 -6.87 -7.91 -13.19
N PRO A 71 -6.01 -7.63 -14.19
CA PRO A 71 -4.74 -6.92 -13.99
C PRO A 71 -4.88 -5.40 -13.79
N LEU A 72 -6.11 -4.87 -13.76
CA LEU A 72 -6.37 -3.43 -13.71
C LEU A 72 -5.66 -2.78 -12.52
N PHE A 73 -5.75 -3.41 -11.35
CA PHE A 73 -5.18 -2.84 -10.13
C PHE A 73 -3.65 -2.81 -10.19
N VAL A 74 -3.00 -3.91 -10.60
CA VAL A 74 -1.54 -3.95 -10.79
C VAL A 74 -1.06 -2.96 -11.85
N ALA A 75 -1.79 -2.86 -12.97
CA ALA A 75 -1.48 -1.91 -14.04
C ALA A 75 -1.61 -0.47 -13.54
N ALA A 76 -2.65 -0.16 -12.77
CA ALA A 76 -2.87 1.15 -12.17
C ALA A 76 -1.77 1.49 -11.15
N LEU A 77 -1.37 0.55 -10.29
CA LEU A 77 -0.24 0.72 -9.37
C LEU A 77 1.06 1.03 -10.12
N ALA A 78 1.35 0.29 -11.20
CA ALA A 78 2.53 0.50 -12.01
C ALA A 78 2.53 1.89 -12.67
N ALA A 79 1.40 2.28 -13.27
CA ALA A 79 1.23 3.61 -13.86
C ALA A 79 1.34 4.73 -12.80
N GLY A 80 0.72 4.54 -11.64
CA GLY A 80 0.81 5.45 -10.50
C GLY A 80 2.24 5.63 -10.00
N ALA A 81 2.99 4.53 -9.84
CA ALA A 81 4.41 4.56 -9.49
C ALA A 81 5.25 5.31 -10.53
N LEU A 82 4.98 5.10 -11.83
CA LEU A 82 5.66 5.81 -12.91
C LEU A 82 5.40 7.33 -12.86
N GLY A 83 4.16 7.74 -12.57
CA GLY A 83 3.81 9.14 -12.38
C GLY A 83 4.43 9.75 -11.13
N ALA A 84 4.44 9.01 -10.02
CA ALA A 84 5.05 9.41 -8.75
C ALA A 84 6.55 9.74 -8.89
N ARG A 85 7.26 9.04 -9.80
CA ARG A 85 8.69 9.32 -10.10
C ARG A 85 8.94 10.74 -10.60
N ARG A 86 7.93 11.44 -11.14
CA ARG A 86 8.08 12.83 -11.59
C ARG A 86 8.19 13.84 -10.44
N ARG A 87 7.78 13.45 -9.23
CA ARG A 87 7.82 14.28 -8.03
C ARG A 87 8.48 13.49 -6.89
N PRO A 88 9.81 13.31 -6.88
CA PRO A 88 10.47 12.27 -6.09
C PRO A 88 10.17 12.34 -4.58
N ALA A 89 10.13 13.53 -3.98
CA ALA A 89 9.80 13.67 -2.56
C ALA A 89 8.35 13.26 -2.25
N PHE A 90 7.38 13.81 -3.00
CA PHE A 90 5.96 13.46 -2.85
C PHE A 90 5.67 12.00 -3.22
N GLY A 91 6.30 11.53 -4.29
CA GLY A 91 6.18 10.17 -4.78
C GLY A 91 6.68 9.13 -3.79
N ALA A 92 7.77 9.43 -3.06
CA ALA A 92 8.23 8.57 -1.97
C ALA A 92 7.17 8.42 -0.87
N PHE A 93 6.53 9.52 -0.44
CA PHE A 93 5.43 9.46 0.53
C PHE A 93 4.21 8.72 -0.01
N LEU A 94 3.87 8.93 -1.28
CA LEU A 94 2.73 8.29 -1.93
C LEU A 94 2.92 6.77 -2.03
N VAL A 95 4.12 6.32 -2.42
CA VAL A 95 4.46 4.89 -2.45
C VAL A 95 4.45 4.32 -1.03
N ALA A 96 5.03 5.02 -0.04
CA ALA A 96 5.01 4.58 1.34
C ALA A 96 3.57 4.42 1.87
N ALA A 97 2.67 5.36 1.56
CA ALA A 97 1.25 5.28 1.92
C ALA A 97 0.54 4.11 1.22
N ALA A 98 0.88 3.80 -0.04
CA ALA A 98 0.33 2.63 -0.70
C ALA A 98 0.83 1.32 -0.06
N CYS A 99 2.11 1.27 0.33
CA CYS A 99 2.69 0.13 1.05
C CYS A 99 1.98 -0.11 2.39
N THR A 100 1.51 0.92 3.10
CA THR A 100 0.78 0.70 4.36
C THR A 100 -0.55 -0.03 4.13
N GLY A 101 -1.24 0.20 3.01
CA GLY A 101 -2.42 -0.58 2.62
C GLY A 101 -2.11 -2.06 2.37
N ILE A 102 -0.99 -2.35 1.70
CA ILE A 102 -0.52 -3.72 1.45
C ILE A 102 -0.15 -4.42 2.76
N LEU A 103 0.58 -3.72 3.65
CA LEU A 103 0.95 -4.26 4.97
C LEU A 103 -0.27 -4.50 5.86
N ASN A 104 -1.26 -3.62 5.79
CA ASN A 104 -2.52 -3.77 6.52
C ASN A 104 -3.31 -5.01 6.05
N GLN A 105 -3.35 -5.25 4.73
CA GLN A 105 -3.89 -6.49 4.17
C GLN A 105 -3.08 -7.72 4.59
N ALA A 106 -1.75 -7.62 4.64
CA ALA A 106 -0.90 -8.71 5.13
C ALA A 106 -1.21 -9.05 6.61
N GLY A 107 -1.65 -8.09 7.43
CA GLY A 107 -2.07 -8.37 8.80
C GLY A 107 -3.33 -9.24 8.90
N HIS A 108 -4.12 -9.33 7.83
CA HIS A 108 -5.40 -10.04 7.81
C HIS A 108 -5.53 -10.85 6.50
N PRO A 109 -4.85 -12.01 6.39
CA PRO A 109 -4.89 -12.85 5.19
C PRO A 109 -6.26 -13.53 5.03
N ASP A 110 -7.28 -12.77 4.63
CA ASP A 110 -8.63 -13.25 4.29
C ASP A 110 -9.02 -12.77 2.88
N ILE A 111 -9.16 -13.72 1.95
CA ILE A 111 -9.50 -13.46 0.56
C ILE A 111 -11.00 -13.48 0.27
N ASN A 112 -11.81 -13.98 1.20
CA ASN A 112 -13.23 -14.25 0.96
C ASN A 112 -14.15 -13.21 1.59
N ILE A 113 -13.75 -12.55 2.69
CA ILE A 113 -14.69 -11.71 3.45
C ILE A 113 -14.32 -10.22 3.41
N TRP A 114 -13.04 -9.82 3.32
CA TRP A 114 -12.63 -8.41 3.43
C TRP A 114 -11.40 -7.95 2.60
N GLY A 115 -10.80 -8.84 1.79
CA GLY A 115 -9.48 -8.62 1.18
C GLY A 115 -9.31 -7.38 0.29
N ASP A 116 -10.39 -6.87 -0.31
CA ASP A 116 -10.33 -5.67 -1.16
C ASP A 116 -10.39 -4.36 -0.34
N ARG A 117 -10.93 -4.39 0.89
CA ARG A 117 -11.12 -3.16 1.67
C ARG A 117 -9.84 -2.68 2.33
N LEU A 118 -8.97 -3.57 2.79
CA LEU A 118 -7.75 -3.17 3.49
C LEU A 118 -6.66 -2.69 2.53
N ILE A 119 -6.71 -3.14 1.26
CA ILE A 119 -5.81 -2.64 0.20
C ILE A 119 -6.27 -1.28 -0.37
N THR A 120 -7.37 -0.69 0.14
CA THR A 120 -7.89 0.61 -0.33
C THR A 120 -6.83 1.72 -0.33
N LEU A 121 -5.96 1.78 0.68
CA LEU A 121 -4.90 2.79 0.72
C LEU A 121 -3.89 2.65 -0.42
N ALA A 122 -3.71 1.46 -0.98
CA ALA A 122 -2.88 1.25 -2.16
C ALA A 122 -3.44 1.97 -3.40
N TRP A 123 -4.75 2.24 -3.46
CA TRP A 123 -5.37 3.02 -4.55
C TRP A 123 -5.00 4.50 -4.53
N LEU A 124 -4.45 5.05 -3.44
CA LEU A 124 -3.94 6.42 -3.44
C LEU A 124 -2.85 6.61 -4.51
N LEU A 125 -2.00 5.59 -4.70
CA LEU A 125 -0.92 5.63 -5.69
C LEU A 125 -1.43 5.80 -7.13
N PRO A 126 -2.39 5.01 -7.65
CA PRO A 126 -2.96 5.25 -8.97
C PRO A 126 -3.79 6.53 -9.02
N VAL A 127 -4.61 6.83 -8.01
CA VAL A 127 -5.49 8.02 -8.00
C VAL A 127 -4.67 9.32 -8.13
N LEU A 128 -3.52 9.40 -7.46
CA LEU A 128 -2.67 10.59 -7.49
C LEU A 128 -1.54 10.49 -8.53
N GLY A 129 -0.99 9.29 -8.73
CA GLY A 129 0.13 9.05 -9.63
C GLY A 129 -0.25 9.02 -11.10
N VAL A 130 -1.41 8.47 -11.49
CA VAL A 130 -1.84 8.44 -12.91
C VAL A 130 -2.05 9.85 -13.47
N PRO A 131 -2.71 10.79 -12.76
CA PRO A 131 -2.76 12.18 -13.21
C PRO A 131 -1.38 12.82 -13.39
N LEU A 132 -0.43 12.56 -12.48
CA LEU A 132 0.96 13.00 -12.62
C LEU A 132 1.66 12.38 -13.83
N LEU A 133 1.28 11.15 -14.20
CA LEU A 133 1.76 10.49 -15.41
C LEU A 133 1.18 11.13 -16.69
N LEU A 134 -0.05 11.60 -16.65
CA LEU A 134 -0.75 12.18 -17.81
C LEU A 134 -0.56 13.70 -17.96
N GLU A 135 -0.04 14.39 -16.94
CA GLU A 135 0.18 15.83 -16.92
C GLU A 135 0.85 16.41 -18.20
N PRO A 136 1.90 15.79 -18.77
CA PRO A 136 2.50 16.31 -20.02
C PRO A 136 1.58 16.21 -21.24
N VAL A 137 0.74 15.17 -21.30
CA VAL A 137 -0.23 14.96 -22.39
C VAL A 137 -1.39 15.94 -22.25
N ALA A 138 -1.92 16.11 -21.04
CA ALA A 138 -2.99 17.07 -20.76
C ALA A 138 -2.58 18.50 -21.16
N ARG A 139 -1.37 18.94 -20.79
CA ARG A 139 -0.83 20.25 -21.20
C ARG A 139 -0.72 20.40 -22.70
N ARG A 140 -0.34 19.34 -23.43
CA ARG A 140 -0.24 19.34 -24.89
C ARG A 140 -1.59 19.34 -25.61
N VAL A 141 -2.68 18.96 -24.96
CA VAL A 141 -4.03 18.99 -25.54
C VAL A 141 -4.74 20.32 -25.26
N VAL A 142 -4.49 20.92 -24.10
CA VAL A 142 -5.08 22.23 -23.75
C VAL A 142 -4.46 23.38 -24.56
N VAL A 143 -3.15 23.37 -24.81
CA VAL A 143 -2.45 24.40 -25.60
C VAL A 143 -2.96 24.52 -27.05
N PRO A 144 -3.19 23.44 -27.84
CA PRO A 144 -3.71 23.55 -29.20
C PRO A 144 -5.18 23.99 -29.25
N VAL A 145 -6.00 23.66 -28.24
CA VAL A 145 -7.40 24.14 -28.17
C VAL A 145 -7.47 25.65 -27.97
N GLN A 146 -6.53 26.25 -27.24
CA GLN A 146 -6.45 27.71 -27.11
C GLN A 146 -5.95 28.37 -28.40
N ALA A 147 -5.03 27.72 -29.14
CA ALA A 147 -4.52 28.25 -30.40
C ALA A 147 -5.56 28.23 -31.54
N THR A 148 -6.52 27.30 -31.51
CA THR A 148 -7.65 27.30 -32.46
C THR A 148 -8.81 28.20 -32.04
N ALA A 149 -8.96 28.48 -30.73
CA ALA A 149 -9.98 29.37 -30.20
C ALA A 149 -9.60 30.87 -30.31
N VAL A 150 -8.31 31.19 -30.29
CA VAL A 150 -7.81 32.54 -30.57
C VAL A 150 -7.53 32.63 -32.07
N GLY A 151 -8.59 32.84 -32.86
CA GLY A 151 -8.44 33.25 -34.25
C GLY A 151 -7.61 34.52 -34.32
N VAL A 152 -6.35 34.40 -34.72
CA VAL A 152 -5.52 35.52 -35.16
C VAL A 152 -5.80 35.68 -36.66
N PRO A 153 -6.53 36.71 -37.10
CA PRO A 153 -6.60 37.05 -38.51
C PRO A 153 -5.23 37.56 -38.97
N SER A 154 -4.88 37.13 -40.18
CA SER A 154 -3.68 37.45 -40.97
C SER A 154 -3.34 38.93 -41.05
#